data_AF-A0ABD4QRI2-F1
#
_entry.id   AF-A0ABD4QRI2-F1
#
_cell.length_a   1.000
_cell.length_b   1.000
_cell.length_c   1.000
_cell.angle_alpha   90.00
_cell.angle_beta   90.00
_cell.angle_gamma   90.00
#
_symmetry.space_group_name_H-M   'P 1'
#
loop_
_entity.id
_entity.type
_entity.pdbx_description
1 polymer ?
#
loop_
_entity_poly.entity_id
_entity_poly.type
_entity_poly.pdbx_seq_one_letter_code
_entity_poly.pdbx_strand_id
1 'polypeptide(L)'
;MSTERQKKLAAVRAKRLRDKRKANGNNDIRLTLSPSELNKLDTICQFFAYPTEPYAQIEALQSLIHRVHAEIPAIEKELGCCSKCGEQLPQGCAKLREGGLFMGDAMCWHTINRVRLIPQHKGIAYD
;
A
#
# COMPACT_ATOMS: atom_id res chain seq x y z
N MET A 1 17.97 -37.57 22.17
CA MET A 1 16.52 -37.73 22.42
C MET A 1 15.80 -36.41 22.83
N SER A 2 16.31 -35.22 22.51
CA SER A 2 15.64 -33.92 22.82
C SER A 2 15.04 -33.22 21.60
N THR A 3 15.55 -33.52 20.40
CA THR A 3 15.26 -32.84 19.14
C THR A 3 13.84 -33.06 18.65
N GLU A 4 13.30 -34.26 18.82
CA GLU A 4 11.98 -34.62 18.27
C GLU A 4 10.81 -34.07 19.10
N ARG A 5 10.96 -34.06 20.43
CA ARG A 5 10.01 -33.41 21.34
C ARG A 5 10.02 -31.89 21.15
N GLN A 6 11.19 -31.28 20.97
CA GLN A 6 11.32 -29.86 20.65
C GLN A 6 10.67 -29.50 19.31
N LYS A 7 10.88 -30.32 18.25
CA LYS A 7 10.23 -30.14 16.94
C LYS A 7 8.70 -30.19 17.05
N LYS A 8 8.14 -31.16 17.80
CA LYS A 8 6.69 -31.26 18.03
C LYS A 8 6.13 -30.04 18.76
N LEU A 9 6.81 -29.56 19.81
CA LEU A 9 6.39 -28.35 20.54
C LEU A 9 6.46 -27.09 19.68
N ALA A 10 7.50 -26.93 18.85
CA ALA A 10 7.61 -25.83 17.91
C ALA A 10 6.48 -25.86 16.86
N ALA A 11 6.16 -27.04 16.31
CA ALA A 11 5.07 -27.22 15.36
C ALA A 11 3.71 -26.84 15.97
N VAL A 12 3.44 -27.24 17.23
CA VAL A 12 2.21 -26.89 17.96
C VAL A 12 2.12 -25.37 18.20
N ARG A 13 3.22 -24.72 18.59
CA ARG A 13 3.28 -23.26 18.77
C ARG A 13 3.02 -22.53 17.45
N ALA A 14 3.66 -22.96 16.37
CA ALA A 14 3.47 -22.38 15.04
C ALA A 14 2.02 -22.56 14.55
N LYS A 15 1.41 -23.73 14.78
CA LYS A 15 0.00 -23.97 14.46
C LYS A 15 -0.92 -23.04 15.25
N ARG A 16 -0.74 -22.94 16.57
CA ARG A 16 -1.53 -22.03 17.43
C ARG A 16 -1.41 -20.57 17.00
N LEU A 17 -0.21 -20.13 16.59
CA LEU A 17 0.00 -18.78 16.07
C LEU A 17 -0.77 -18.55 14.77
N ARG A 18 -0.72 -19.50 13.82
CA ARG A 18 -1.49 -19.46 12.57
C ARG A 18 -2.99 -19.43 12.82
N ASP A 19 -3.49 -20.29 13.71
CA ASP A 19 -4.91 -20.36 14.06
C ASP A 19 -5.41 -19.05 14.68
N LYS A 20 -4.62 -18.44 15.58
CA LYS A 20 -4.93 -17.12 16.14
C LYS A 20 -4.93 -16.01 15.09
N ARG A 21 -3.94 -15.98 14.19
CA ARG A 21 -3.89 -15.01 13.09
C ARG A 21 -5.10 -15.14 12.18
N LYS A 22 -5.47 -16.36 11.82
CA LYS A 22 -6.67 -16.66 11.01
C LYS A 22 -7.95 -16.21 11.71
N ALA A 23 -8.08 -16.47 13.01
CA ALA A 23 -9.23 -16.03 13.80
C ALA A 23 -9.34 -14.50 13.88
N ASN A 24 -8.22 -13.79 13.89
CA ASN A 24 -8.17 -12.33 13.89
C ASN A 24 -8.32 -11.70 12.48
N GLY A 25 -8.51 -12.52 11.43
CA GLY A 25 -8.61 -12.03 10.05
C GLY A 25 -7.29 -11.54 9.46
N ASN A 26 -6.15 -11.81 10.12
CA ASN A 26 -4.84 -11.41 9.61
C ASN A 26 -4.49 -12.27 8.40
N ASN A 27 -4.21 -11.62 7.27
CA ASN A 27 -3.73 -12.26 6.06
C ASN A 27 -2.24 -11.97 5.89
N ASP A 28 -1.44 -13.03 5.70
CA ASP A 28 -0.02 -12.92 5.44
C ASP A 28 0.20 -12.80 3.92
N ILE A 29 0.84 -11.72 3.47
CA ILE A 29 1.23 -11.53 2.07
C ILE A 29 2.73 -11.84 1.95
N ARG A 30 3.08 -12.84 1.14
CA ARG A 30 4.48 -13.15 0.86
C ARG A 30 4.99 -12.24 -0.24
N LEU A 31 6.03 -11.47 0.07
CA LEU A 31 6.68 -10.56 -0.87
C LEU A 31 8.11 -11.04 -1.16
N THR A 32 8.45 -11.16 -2.44
CA THR A 32 9.82 -11.38 -2.90
C THR A 32 10.38 -10.03 -3.33
N LEU A 33 11.47 -9.60 -2.70
CA LEU A 33 12.13 -8.34 -3.01
C LEU A 33 13.42 -8.60 -3.78
N SER A 34 13.65 -7.85 -4.85
CA SER A 34 14.95 -7.78 -5.49
C SER A 34 15.99 -7.16 -4.54
N PRO A 35 17.30 -7.37 -4.78
CA PRO A 35 18.35 -6.74 -3.97
C PRO A 35 18.24 -5.20 -3.92
N SER A 36 17.81 -4.58 -5.03
CA SER A 36 17.59 -3.14 -5.07
C SER A 36 16.45 -2.69 -4.16
N GLU A 37 15.36 -3.43 -4.11
CA GLU A 37 14.22 -3.10 -3.25
C GLU A 37 14.53 -3.33 -1.78
N LEU A 38 15.30 -4.38 -1.44
CA LEU A 38 15.79 -4.61 -0.07
C LEU A 38 16.64 -3.43 0.40
N ASN A 39 17.61 -2.99 -0.42
CA ASN A 39 18.45 -1.84 -0.06
C ASN A 39 17.62 -0.56 0.15
N LYS A 40 16.58 -0.33 -0.68
CA LYS A 40 15.66 0.80 -0.49
C LYS A 40 14.88 0.68 0.82
N LEU A 41 14.42 -0.51 1.16
CA LEU A 41 13.69 -0.75 2.41
C LEU A 41 14.59 -0.53 3.63
N ASP A 42 15.86 -0.95 3.59
CA ASP A 42 16.81 -0.71 4.67
C ASP A 42 17.07 0.80 4.87
N THR A 43 17.23 1.56 3.78
CA THR A 43 17.33 3.03 3.84
C THR A 43 16.09 3.65 4.49
N ILE A 44 14.89 3.17 4.14
CA ILE A 44 13.63 3.64 4.75
C ILE A 44 13.63 3.36 6.26
N CYS A 45 14.03 2.15 6.67
CA CYS A 45 14.09 1.77 8.08
C CYS A 45 15.03 2.66 8.88
N GLN A 46 16.20 2.98 8.32
CA GLN A 46 17.18 3.88 8.94
C GLN A 46 16.71 5.33 8.97
N PHE A 47 16.07 5.81 7.90
CA PHE A 47 15.63 7.20 7.81
C PHE A 47 14.56 7.54 8.84
N PHE A 48 13.58 6.66 9.04
CA PHE A 48 12.52 6.87 10.05
C PHE A 48 12.94 6.51 11.47
N ALA A 49 14.16 6.00 11.66
CA ALA A 49 14.69 5.62 12.97
C ALA A 49 14.83 6.80 13.93
N TYR A 50 15.12 8.00 13.43
CA TYR A 50 15.63 9.09 14.27
C TYR A 50 14.64 9.54 15.36
N PRO A 51 15.07 9.71 16.63
CA PRO A 51 16.42 9.49 17.20
C PRO A 51 16.66 8.08 17.77
N THR A 52 15.74 7.15 17.54
CA THR A 52 15.69 5.79 18.08
C THR A 52 16.34 4.74 17.18
N GLU A 53 16.17 3.46 17.55
CA GLU A 53 16.62 2.31 16.75
C GLU A 53 15.87 2.23 15.42
N PRO A 54 16.54 1.81 14.31
CA PRO A 54 15.87 1.58 13.04
C PRO A 54 14.69 0.62 13.15
N TYR A 55 13.64 0.93 12.40
CA TYR A 55 12.47 0.07 12.32
C TYR A 55 12.85 -1.30 11.77
N ALA A 56 12.17 -2.34 12.24
CA ALA A 56 12.20 -3.60 11.52
C ALA A 56 11.55 -3.41 10.13
N GLN A 57 12.02 -4.13 9.12
CA GLN A 57 11.48 -4.07 7.76
C GLN A 57 9.95 -4.23 7.71
N ILE A 58 9.39 -5.11 8.55
CA ILE A 58 7.94 -5.34 8.64
C ILE A 58 7.22 -4.10 9.20
N GLU A 59 7.76 -3.48 10.24
CA GLU A 59 7.18 -2.28 10.87
C GLU A 59 7.23 -1.08 9.91
N ALA A 60 8.32 -0.95 9.15
CA ALA A 60 8.44 0.05 8.11
C ALA A 60 7.36 -0.16 7.02
N LEU A 61 7.18 -1.39 6.52
CA LEU A 61 6.15 -1.70 5.52
C LEU A 61 4.73 -1.42 6.05
N GLN A 62 4.43 -1.79 7.29
CA GLN A 62 3.13 -1.49 7.92
C GLN A 62 2.91 0.02 8.05
N SER A 63 3.94 0.76 8.49
CA SER A 63 3.88 2.21 8.63
C SER A 63 3.64 2.91 7.29
N LEU A 64 4.26 2.42 6.21
CA LEU A 64 4.06 2.96 4.86
C LEU A 64 2.63 2.77 4.36
N ILE A 65 1.97 1.63 4.67
CA ILE A 65 0.55 1.42 4.35
C ILE A 65 -0.30 2.49 5.01
N HIS A 66 -0.10 2.75 6.30
CA HIS A 66 -0.86 3.76 7.04
C HIS A 66 -0.61 5.17 6.49
N ARG A 67 0.64 5.51 6.16
CA ARG A 67 0.98 6.82 5.62
C ARG A 67 0.32 7.06 4.26
N VAL A 68 0.47 6.13 3.31
CA VAL A 68 -0.13 6.27 1.98
C VAL A 68 -1.66 6.31 2.07
N HIS A 69 -2.26 5.49 2.93
CA HIS A 69 -3.71 5.51 3.13
C HIS A 69 -4.20 6.86 3.68
N ALA A 70 -3.44 7.50 4.58
CA ALA A 70 -3.80 8.80 5.14
C ALA A 70 -3.80 9.94 4.11
N GLU A 71 -3.11 9.77 2.98
CA GLU A 71 -3.07 10.76 1.90
C GLU A 71 -4.30 10.69 0.97
N ILE A 72 -5.01 9.55 0.94
CA ILE A 72 -6.14 9.31 0.03
C ILE A 72 -7.21 10.42 0.11
N PRO A 73 -7.70 10.85 1.29
CA PRO A 73 -8.75 11.87 1.35
C PRO A 73 -8.30 13.23 0.80
N ALA A 74 -7.03 13.58 0.96
CA ALA A 74 -6.48 14.81 0.40
C ALA A 74 -6.41 14.72 -1.13
N ILE A 75 -5.97 13.58 -1.66
CA ILE A 75 -5.93 13.31 -3.10
C ILE A 75 -7.35 13.37 -3.69
N GLU A 76 -8.33 12.72 -3.07
CA GLU A 76 -9.73 12.75 -3.50
C GLU A 76 -10.26 14.19 -3.55
N LYS A 77 -9.97 14.99 -2.52
CA LYS A 77 -10.36 16.40 -2.46
C LYS A 77 -9.72 17.21 -3.60
N GLU A 78 -8.44 16.99 -3.89
CA GLU A 78 -7.74 17.66 -5.00
C GLU A 78 -8.30 17.27 -6.37
N LEU A 79 -8.68 16.00 -6.54
CA LEU A 79 -9.27 15.50 -7.79
C LEU A 79 -10.70 16.02 -8.02
N GLY A 80 -11.48 16.18 -6.96
CA GLY A 80 -12.88 16.57 -7.03
C GLY A 80 -13.77 15.51 -7.71
N CYS A 81 -14.88 15.95 -8.30
CA CYS A 81 -15.86 15.08 -8.92
C CYS A 81 -15.79 15.08 -10.45
N CYS A 82 -16.22 13.99 -11.07
CA CYS A 82 -16.38 13.89 -12.51
C CYS A 82 -17.46 14.88 -12.99
N SER A 83 -17.13 15.70 -13.99
CA SER A 83 -18.05 16.69 -14.55
C SER A 83 -19.27 16.09 -15.27
N LYS A 84 -19.23 14.80 -15.66
CA LYS A 84 -20.32 14.12 -16.37
C LYS A 84 -21.29 13.40 -15.44
N CYS A 85 -20.79 12.66 -14.44
CA CYS A 85 -21.62 11.86 -13.54
C CYS A 85 -21.69 12.38 -12.10
N GLY A 86 -20.89 13.37 -11.73
CA GLY A 86 -20.85 13.94 -10.38
C GLY A 86 -20.16 13.08 -9.32
N GLU A 87 -19.72 11.86 -9.67
CA GLU A 87 -19.07 10.94 -8.74
C GLU A 87 -17.60 11.33 -8.47
N GLN A 88 -17.13 10.97 -7.27
CA GLN A 88 -15.76 11.22 -6.82
C GLN A 88 -14.72 10.59 -7.76
N LEU A 89 -13.74 11.38 -8.18
CA LEU A 89 -12.57 10.88 -8.90
C LEU A 89 -11.57 10.26 -7.89
N PRO A 90 -10.82 9.21 -8.26
CA PRO A 90 -10.58 8.73 -9.63
C PRO A 90 -11.60 7.71 -10.16
N GLN A 91 -12.52 7.19 -9.35
CA GLN A 91 -13.47 6.17 -9.79
C GLN A 91 -14.47 6.72 -10.82
N GLY A 92 -15.03 7.91 -10.57
CA GLY A 92 -15.92 8.61 -11.50
C GLY A 92 -17.06 7.73 -12.04
N CYS A 93 -17.09 7.55 -13.36
CA CYS A 93 -18.17 6.84 -14.08
C CYS A 93 -18.19 5.31 -13.88
N ALA A 94 -17.37 4.74 -12.99
CA ALA A 94 -17.28 3.29 -12.76
C ALA A 94 -18.61 2.65 -12.33
N LYS A 95 -19.50 3.40 -11.66
CA LYS A 95 -20.85 2.91 -11.29
C LYS A 95 -21.79 2.74 -12.49
N LEU A 96 -21.56 3.48 -13.57
CA LEU A 96 -22.39 3.43 -14.77
C LEU A 96 -21.98 2.31 -15.72
N ARG A 97 -20.68 1.98 -15.72
CA ARG A 97 -20.10 0.84 -16.45
C ARG A 97 -18.74 0.52 -15.83
N GLU A 98 -18.44 -0.77 -15.70
CA GLU A 98 -17.09 -1.22 -15.33
C GLU A 98 -16.06 -0.66 -16.32
N GLY A 99 -14.98 -0.05 -15.80
CA GLY A 99 -14.00 0.67 -16.62
C GLY A 99 -14.41 2.10 -17.01
N GLY A 100 -15.60 2.58 -16.65
CA GLY A 100 -16.05 3.96 -16.84
C GLY A 100 -16.79 4.20 -18.16
N LEU A 101 -18.07 4.61 -18.08
CA LEU A 101 -18.96 4.77 -19.24
C LEU A 101 -18.39 5.68 -20.35
N PHE A 102 -17.70 6.76 -19.98
CA PHE A 102 -17.16 7.75 -20.93
C PHE A 102 -15.64 7.64 -21.10
N MET A 103 -15.00 6.55 -20.69
CA MET A 103 -13.55 6.37 -20.91
C MET A 103 -13.25 6.35 -22.43
N GLY A 104 -12.29 7.16 -22.87
CA GLY A 104 -11.97 7.36 -24.29
C GLY A 104 -12.67 8.55 -24.95
N ASP A 105 -13.68 9.14 -24.29
CA ASP A 105 -14.25 10.42 -24.72
C ASP A 105 -13.22 11.53 -24.56
N ALA A 106 -13.19 12.48 -25.51
CA ALA A 106 -12.22 13.57 -25.51
C ALA A 106 -12.31 14.46 -24.26
N MET A 107 -13.49 14.55 -23.65
CA MET A 107 -13.75 15.34 -22.44
C MET A 107 -13.74 14.49 -21.15
N CYS A 108 -13.39 13.20 -21.23
CA CYS A 108 -13.29 12.37 -20.05
C CYS A 108 -12.06 12.75 -19.24
N TRP A 109 -12.22 12.83 -17.91
CA TRP A 109 -11.12 13.11 -17.01
C TRP A 109 -9.97 12.12 -17.21
N HIS A 110 -10.25 10.80 -17.33
CA HIS A 110 -9.22 9.79 -17.57
C HIS A 110 -8.51 9.90 -18.93
N THR A 111 -9.16 10.48 -19.94
CA THR A 111 -8.56 10.70 -21.26
C THR A 111 -7.65 11.93 -21.25
N ILE A 112 -8.12 13.04 -20.66
CA ILE A 112 -7.40 14.30 -20.57
C ILE A 112 -6.21 14.18 -19.61
N ASN A 113 -6.44 13.53 -18.48
CA ASN A 113 -5.51 13.46 -17.37
C ASN A 113 -4.80 12.11 -17.39
N ARG A 114 -3.57 12.08 -17.89
CA ARG A 114 -2.63 10.97 -17.67
C ARG A 114 -2.07 11.00 -16.24
N VAL A 115 -2.91 11.31 -15.26
CA VAL A 115 -2.50 11.70 -13.92
C VAL A 115 -2.02 10.49 -13.13
N ARG A 116 -0.87 10.67 -12.47
CA ARG A 116 -0.38 9.78 -11.42
C ARG A 116 -1.12 10.13 -10.12
N LEU A 117 -1.91 9.19 -9.61
CA LEU A 117 -2.74 9.41 -8.41
C LEU A 117 -1.93 9.56 -7.14
N ILE A 118 -0.75 8.93 -7.08
CA ILE A 118 0.21 9.18 -6.02
C ILE A 118 0.95 10.47 -6.41
N PRO A 119 0.77 11.57 -5.66
CA PRO A 119 1.44 12.83 -5.96
C PRO A 119 2.95 12.58 -5.92
N GLN A 120 3.68 13.04 -6.94
CA GLN A 120 5.12 13.15 -6.79
C GLN A 120 5.39 14.27 -5.77
N HIS A 121 6.33 14.05 -4.85
CA HIS A 121 6.78 15.10 -3.95
C HIS A 121 7.00 16.39 -4.74
N LYS A 122 6.25 17.45 -4.42
CA LYS A 122 6.52 18.81 -4.90
C LYS A 122 7.88 19.23 -4.31
N GLY A 123 8.97 18.95 -5.02
CA GLY A 123 10.31 19.20 -4.46
C GLY A 123 11.52 18.69 -5.23
N ILE A 124 11.42 18.30 -6.50
CA ILE A 124 12.62 18.16 -7.34
C ILE A 124 12.33 18.92 -8.63
N ALA A 125 12.66 20.21 -8.63
CA ALA A 125 13.09 20.87 -9.84
C ALA A 125 14.31 20.08 -10.33
N TYR A 126 14.20 19.44 -11.48
CA TYR A 126 15.38 19.06 -12.23
C TYR A 126 15.83 20.35 -12.91
N ASP A 127 16.88 20.96 -12.37
CA ASP A 127 17.69 21.93 -13.11
C ASP A 127 18.34 21.26 -14.33
#